data_AF-E7SA19-F1
#
_entry.id   AF-E7SA19-F1
#
_cell.length_a   1.000
_cell.length_b   1.000
_cell.length_c   1.000
_cell.angle_alpha   90.00
_cell.angle_beta   90.00
_cell.angle_gamma   90.00
#
_symmetry.space_group_name_H-M   'P 1'
#
loop_
_entity.id
_entity.type
_entity.pdbx_description
1 polymer ?
#
loop_
_entity_poly.entity_id
_entity_poly.type
_entity_poly.pdbx_seq_one_letter_code
_entity_poly.pdbx_strand_id
1 'polypeptide(L)' 'MISPIDNRDKILLDLGKDQHVVTVRSQVYLADGRQFQFTESRHKLDKFHFVDYAKRNQK' A
#
# COMPACT_ATOMS: atom_id res chain seq x y z
N MET A 1 -4.32 2.66 -1.60
CA MET A 1 -4.90 3.57 -2.60
C MET A 1 -4.33 3.20 -3.96
N ILE A 2 -5.15 3.17 -5.00
CA ILE A 2 -4.69 2.87 -6.37
C ILE A 2 -3.81 4.05 -6.84
N SER A 3 -2.70 3.76 -7.51
CA SER A 3 -1.75 4.76 -8.03
C SER A 3 -1.38 4.43 -9.47
N PRO A 4 -1.07 5.44 -10.31
CA PRO A 4 -0.53 5.19 -11.64
C PRO A 4 0.84 4.51 -11.53
N ILE A 5 1.18 3.70 -12.54
CA ILE A 5 2.51 3.08 -12.62
C ILE A 5 3.60 4.13 -12.86
N ASP A 6 4.77 3.92 -12.28
CA ASP A 6 5.97 4.70 -12.58
C ASP A 6 7.04 3.83 -13.25
N ASN A 7 8.21 4.43 -13.52
CA ASN A 7 9.28 3.74 -14.22
C ASN A 7 9.90 2.59 -13.40
N ARG A 8 9.88 2.66 -12.07
CA ARG A 8 10.42 1.59 -11.22
C ARG A 8 9.53 0.36 -11.27
N ASP A 9 8.20 0.53 -11.28
CA ASP A 9 7.31 -0.64 -11.41
C ASP A 9 7.48 -1.36 -12.73
N LYS A 10 7.61 -0.60 -13.82
CA LYS A 10 7.82 -1.19 -15.16
C LYS A 10 9.09 -2.04 -15.25
N ILE A 11 10.08 -1.74 -14.42
CA ILE A 11 11.35 -2.46 -14.35
C ILE A 11 11.26 -3.64 -13.37
N LEU A 12 10.57 -3.48 -12.24
CA LEU A 12 10.61 -4.40 -11.10
C LEU A 12 9.40 -5.33 -11.01
N LEU A 13 8.32 -5.05 -11.74
CA LEU A 13 7.06 -5.79 -11.73
C LEU A 13 6.64 -6.16 -13.15
N ASP A 14 6.17 -7.39 -13.32
CA ASP A 14 5.54 -7.82 -14.58
C ASP A 14 4.10 -7.30 -14.66
N LEU A 15 3.92 -6.09 -15.19
CA LEU A 15 2.63 -5.38 -15.22
C LEU A 15 1.76 -5.69 -16.46
N GLY A 16 2.31 -6.30 -17.51
CA GLY A 16 1.57 -6.52 -18.76
C GLY A 16 0.95 -5.24 -19.33
N LYS A 17 -0.40 -5.18 -19.37
CA LYS A 17 -1.17 -4.01 -19.87
C LYS A 17 -1.65 -3.08 -18.76
N ASP A 18 -1.43 -3.41 -17.49
CA ASP A 18 -1.92 -2.64 -16.35
C ASP A 18 -1.28 -1.24 -16.33
N GLN A 19 -2.11 -0.22 -16.07
CA GLN A 19 -1.68 1.17 -15.96
C GLN A 19 -1.64 1.68 -14.51
N HIS A 20 -2.04 0.82 -13.57
CA HIS A 20 -2.14 1.17 -12.16
C HIS A 20 -1.56 0.05 -11.29
N VAL A 21 -1.23 0.40 -10.05
CA VAL A 21 -0.88 -0.54 -8.97
C VAL A 21 -1.63 -0.18 -7.71
N VAL A 22 -1.72 -1.12 -6.79
CA VAL A 22 -2.18 -0.87 -5.43
C VAL A 22 -1.00 -0.42 -4.57
N THR A 23 -1.11 0.78 -4.01
CA THR A 23 -0.12 1.34 -3.08
C THR A 23 -0.64 1.28 -1.65
N VAL A 24 0.13 0.65 -0.76
CA VAL A 24 -0.11 0.58 0.68
C VAL A 24 0.99 1.34 1.39
N ARG A 25 0.61 2.37 2.15
CA ARG A 25 1.55 3.16 2.96
C ARG A 25 1.27 2.91 4.43
N SER A 26 2.32 2.67 5.21
CA SER A 26 2.24 2.51 6.66
C SER A 26 3.27 3.39 7.35
N GLN A 27 2.87 3.99 8.46
CA GLN A 27 3.72 4.79 9.33
C GLN A 27 3.66 4.21 10.73
N VAL A 28 4.82 3.88 11.28
CA VAL A 28 4.96 3.34 12.65
C VAL A 28 5.65 4.39 13.51
N TYR A 29 5.07 4.65 14.68
CA TYR A 29 5.53 5.66 15.62
C TYR A 29 5.95 5.02 16.94
N LEU A 30 6.98 5.59 17.57
CA LEU A 30 7.36 5.27 18.93
C LEU A 30 6.32 5.84 19.92
N ALA A 31 6.39 5.40 21.18
CA ALA A 31 5.51 5.90 22.23
C ALA A 31 5.61 7.42 22.47
N ASP A 32 6.76 8.03 22.14
CA ASP A 32 6.99 9.48 22.23
C ASP A 32 6.49 10.26 21.00
N GLY A 33 5.79 9.59 20.08
CA GLY A 33 5.21 10.21 18.88
C GLY A 33 6.19 10.43 17.73
N ARG A 34 7.48 10.11 17.88
CA ARG A 34 8.43 10.18 16.77
C ARG A 34 8.21 9.04 15.77
N GLN A 35 8.29 9.35 14.47
CA GLN A 35 8.18 8.33 13.44
C GLN A 35 9.43 7.44 13.43
N PHE A 36 9.23 6.14 13.56
CA PHE A 36 10.29 5.13 13.49
C PHE A 36 10.43 4.54 12.09
N GLN A 37 9.30 4.29 11.41
CA GLN A 37 9.29 3.61 10.12
C GLN A 37 8.24 4.18 9.19
N PHE A 38 8.59 4.27 7.91
CA PHE A 38 7.67 4.45 6.80
C PHE A 38 7.88 3.31 5.80
N THR A 39 6.80 2.68 5.37
CA THR A 39 6.83 1.67 4.31
C THR A 39 5.86 2.03 3.21
N GLU A 40 6.30 1.89 1.96
CA GLU A 40 5.44 1.90 0.79
C GLU A 40 5.54 0.54 0.11
N SER A 41 4.43 -0.18 0.03
CA SER A 41 4.32 -1.46 -0.65
C SER A 41 3.45 -1.32 -1.89
N ARG A 42 3.89 -1.88 -3.01
CA ARG A 42 3.25 -1.72 -4.32
C ARG A 42 2.95 -3.07 -4.93
N HIS A 43 1.71 -3.27 -5.33
CA HIS A 43 1.20 -4.57 -5.78
C HIS A 43 0.44 -4.46 -7.10
N LYS A 44 0.49 -5.52 -7.92
CA LYS A 44 -0.42 -5.67 -9.06
C LYS A 44 -1.87 -5.75 -8.58
N LEU A 45 -2.82 -5.26 -9.39
CA LEU A 45 -4.24 -5.25 -9.01
C LEU A 45 -4.80 -6.66 -8.81
N ASP A 46 -4.40 -7.60 -9.66
CA ASP A 46 -4.91 -8.98 -9.67
C ASP A 46 -4.33 -9.87 -8.55
N LYS A 47 -3.32 -9.38 -7.82
CA LYS A 47 -2.59 -10.15 -6.80
C LYS A 47 -2.75 -9.60 -5.38
N PHE A 48 -3.57 -8.57 -5.18
CA PHE A 48 -3.69 -7.90 -3.89
C PHE A 48 -5.05 -8.12 -3.24
N HIS A 49 -5.02 -8.60 -1.99
CA HIS A 49 -6.19 -8.66 -1.11
C HIS A 49 -5.84 -8.01 0.23
N PHE A 50 -6.66 -7.03 0.64
CA PHE A 50 -6.57 -6.41 1.96
C PHE A 50 -7.75 -6.87 2.81
N VAL A 51 -7.47 -7.36 4.01
CA VAL A 51 -8.48 -7.81 4.97
C VAL A 51 -8.23 -7.06 6.26
N ASP A 52 -9.27 -6.40 6.78
CA ASP A 52 -9.24 -5.70 8.05
C ASP A 52 -10.58 -5.87 8.78
N TYR A 53 -10.53 -5.76 10.11
CA TYR A 53 -11.70 -5.89 10.96
C TYR A 53 -12.21 -4.51 11.38
N ALA A 54 -13.36 -4.12 10.84
CA ALA A 54 -14.03 -2.88 11.23
C ALA A 54 -15.01 -3.15 12.37
N LYS A 55 -14.76 -2.56 13.55
CA LYS A 55 -15.71 -2.57 14.68
C LYS A 55 -16.42 -1.23 14.80
N ARG A 56 -17.75 -1.24 14.81
CA ARG A 56 -18.53 -0.04 15.16
C ARG A 56 -18.52 0.14 16.67
N ASN A 57 -17.95 1.23 17.16
CA ASN A 57 -18.12 1.63 18.56
C ASN A 57 -19.55 2.16 18.73
N GLN A 58 -20.38 1.44 19.50
CA GLN A 58 -21.65 1.97 19.98
C GLN A 58 -21.34 2.91 21.14
N LYS A 59 -21.92 4.11 21.12
CA LYS A 59 -21.93 5.00 22.29
C LYS A 59 -22.93 4.48 23.31
#